data_AF-A0A8S4BHY7-F1
#
_entry.id   AF-A0A8S4BHY7-F1
#
_cell.length_a   1.000
_cell.length_b   1.000
_cell.length_c   1.000
_cell.angle_alpha   90.00
_cell.angle_beta   90.00
_cell.angle_gamma   90.00
#
_symmetry.space_group_name_H-M   'P 1'
#
loop_
_entity.id
_entity.type
_entity.pdbx_description
1 polymer ?
#
loop_
_entity_poly.entity_id
_entity_poly.type
_entity_poly.pdbx_seq_one_letter_code
_entity_poly.pdbx_strand_id
1 'polypeptide(L)'
;MGALSQKFTMKTGVFLLLIAAFSRGLAQIEENAVEELQVETLVKPETCSVLSEMGDTLQIHYTGKLMDGKVIDTSLSRDPLVVELGKRTVIPGLEQSLLGVCEGQKIKATIPSHLAYGKKGYPPTIPGDAPLEFEVEVISLSQQTQWQKMVNDVLPLVCLALVPTLLGLVGLYLYKKANAEKPSKKKSKDKKSKKK
;
A
#
# COMPACT_ATOMS: atom_id res chain seq x y z
N MET A 1 -19.85 -84.58 -15.00
CA MET A 1 -20.50 -83.61 -15.92
C MET A 1 -20.95 -82.43 -15.04
N GLY A 2 -20.49 -81.20 -15.14
CA GLY A 2 -19.54 -80.54 -16.02
C GLY A 2 -18.92 -79.35 -15.28
N ALA A 3 -17.78 -78.89 -15.79
CA ALA A 3 -17.09 -77.70 -15.33
C ALA A 3 -17.90 -76.45 -15.69
N LEU A 4 -17.91 -75.44 -14.81
CA LEU A 4 -18.18 -74.07 -15.21
C LEU A 4 -17.15 -73.13 -14.59
N SER A 5 -16.11 -72.92 -15.39
CA SER A 5 -15.14 -71.83 -15.27
C SER A 5 -15.87 -70.50 -15.44
N GLN A 6 -15.89 -69.65 -14.41
CA GLN A 6 -16.10 -68.22 -14.57
C GLN A 6 -14.84 -67.46 -14.19
N LYS A 7 -14.18 -66.97 -15.24
CA LYS A 7 -13.00 -66.12 -15.22
C LYS A 7 -13.39 -64.78 -14.59
N PHE A 8 -13.05 -64.57 -13.31
CA PHE A 8 -13.17 -63.27 -12.67
C PHE A 8 -11.97 -62.41 -13.12
N THR A 9 -12.11 -61.80 -14.29
CA THR A 9 -11.08 -60.90 -14.86
C THR A 9 -10.90 -59.68 -13.96
N MET A 10 -9.70 -59.61 -13.40
CA MET A 10 -9.05 -58.57 -12.60
C MET A 10 -8.96 -57.20 -13.33
N LYS A 11 -10.08 -56.66 -13.80
CA LYS A 11 -10.17 -55.36 -14.49
C LYS A 11 -11.26 -54.43 -13.94
N THR A 12 -12.15 -54.90 -13.07
CA THR A 12 -13.22 -54.08 -12.48
C THR A 12 -12.88 -53.54 -11.08
N GLY A 13 -11.92 -54.14 -10.37
CA GLY A 13 -11.53 -53.70 -9.02
C GLY A 13 -10.68 -52.44 -8.97
N VAL A 14 -9.92 -52.14 -10.03
CA VAL A 14 -9.05 -50.94 -10.08
C VAL A 14 -9.85 -49.68 -10.44
N PHE A 15 -10.97 -49.84 -11.17
CA PHE A 15 -11.77 -48.70 -11.60
C PHE A 15 -12.62 -48.10 -10.46
N LEU A 16 -13.06 -48.92 -9.50
CA LEU A 16 -13.78 -48.44 -8.30
C LEU A 16 -12.85 -47.77 -7.27
N LEU A 17 -11.56 -48.14 -7.22
CA LEU A 17 -10.57 -47.44 -6.38
C LEU A 17 -10.12 -46.10 -6.97
N LEU A 18 -10.21 -45.92 -8.29
CA LEU A 18 -9.92 -44.63 -8.92
C LEU A 18 -11.06 -43.62 -8.74
N ILE A 19 -12.32 -44.07 -8.62
CA ILE A 19 -13.45 -43.17 -8.34
C ILE A 19 -13.48 -42.75 -6.86
N ALA A 20 -13.09 -43.65 -5.93
CA ALA A 20 -13.00 -43.32 -4.51
C ALA A 20 -11.77 -42.46 -4.14
N ALA A 21 -10.74 -42.44 -4.99
CA ALA A 21 -9.62 -41.50 -4.86
C ALA A 21 -9.91 -40.13 -5.50
N PHE A 22 -10.90 -40.03 -6.39
CA PHE A 22 -11.28 -38.77 -7.04
C PHE A 22 -12.29 -37.95 -6.22
N SER A 23 -13.05 -38.58 -5.31
CA SER A 23 -14.02 -37.89 -4.45
C SER A 23 -13.43 -37.28 -3.17
N ARG A 24 -12.14 -37.47 -2.89
CA ARG A 24 -11.43 -36.86 -1.74
C ARG A 24 -10.56 -35.65 -2.10
N GLY A 25 -10.59 -35.20 -3.36
CA GLY A 25 -9.77 -34.08 -3.85
C GLY A 25 -10.52 -32.75 -4.00
N LEU A 26 -11.84 -32.73 -3.88
CA LEU A 26 -12.68 -31.53 -4.08
C LEU A 26 -13.57 -31.27 -2.87
N ALA A 27 -12.97 -31.29 -1.70
CA ALA A 27 -13.42 -30.47 -0.59
C ALA A 27 -12.40 -29.35 -0.37
N GLN A 28 -12.03 -28.66 -1.45
CA GLN A 28 -11.69 -27.25 -1.32
C GLN A 28 -12.99 -26.58 -0.96
N ILE A 29 -13.23 -26.40 0.34
CA ILE A 29 -13.98 -25.24 0.77
C ILE A 29 -13.21 -24.08 0.16
N GLU A 30 -13.79 -23.43 -0.86
CA GLU A 30 -13.41 -22.09 -1.23
C GLU A 30 -13.63 -21.22 0.01
N GLU A 31 -12.66 -21.22 0.90
CA GLU A 31 -12.42 -20.07 1.74
C GLU A 31 -11.98 -19.00 0.73
N ASN A 32 -12.97 -18.27 0.21
CA ASN A 32 -12.77 -17.09 -0.61
C ASN A 32 -12.01 -16.08 0.26
N ALA A 33 -10.71 -16.30 0.41
CA ALA A 33 -9.80 -15.37 1.04
C ALA A 33 -9.84 -14.13 0.15
N VAL A 34 -10.38 -13.05 0.69
CA VAL A 34 -10.28 -11.74 0.05
C VAL A 34 -8.79 -11.43 0.02
N GLU A 35 -8.15 -11.61 -1.13
CA GLU A 35 -6.72 -11.34 -1.32
C GLU A 35 -6.48 -9.92 -1.85
N GLU A 36 -7.48 -9.29 -2.44
CA GLU A 36 -7.38 -7.96 -3.03
C GLU A 36 -8.44 -7.02 -2.46
N LEU A 37 -8.10 -5.73 -2.41
CA LEU A 37 -9.06 -4.69 -2.06
C LEU A 37 -10.11 -4.57 -3.18
N GLN A 38 -11.38 -4.75 -2.83
CA GLN A 38 -12.49 -4.59 -3.76
C GLN A 38 -13.28 -3.34 -3.37
N VAL A 39 -13.50 -2.44 -4.33
CA VAL A 39 -14.27 -1.20 -4.13
C VAL A 39 -15.45 -1.19 -5.09
N GLU A 40 -16.65 -1.20 -4.53
CA GLU A 40 -17.91 -1.13 -5.27
C GLU A 40 -18.58 0.22 -5.00
N THR A 41 -19.10 0.89 -6.03
CA THR A 41 -19.88 2.12 -5.83
C THR A 41 -21.34 1.76 -5.59
N LEU A 42 -21.85 2.08 -4.40
CA LEU A 42 -23.25 1.87 -4.02
C LEU A 42 -24.15 3.00 -4.51
N VAL A 43 -23.69 4.24 -4.35
CA VAL A 43 -24.43 5.44 -4.78
C VAL A 43 -23.46 6.36 -5.49
N LYS A 44 -23.79 6.72 -6.73
CA LYS A 44 -23.06 7.72 -7.51
C LYS A 44 -23.83 9.04 -7.48
N PRO A 45 -23.22 10.17 -7.09
CA PRO A 45 -23.89 11.47 -7.08
C PRO A 45 -24.14 11.95 -8.51
N GLU A 46 -25.13 12.83 -8.68
CA GLU A 46 -25.49 13.40 -10.00
C GLU A 46 -24.33 14.18 -10.62
N THR A 47 -23.55 14.87 -9.78
CA THR A 47 -22.35 15.61 -10.19
C THR A 47 -21.14 15.06 -9.46
N CYS A 48 -20.13 14.65 -10.23
CA CYS A 48 -18.87 14.10 -9.72
C CYS A 48 -17.75 14.75 -10.54
N SER A 49 -17.54 16.06 -10.33
CA SER A 49 -16.57 16.86 -11.09
C SER A 49 -15.16 16.81 -10.51
N VAL A 50 -15.06 16.56 -9.21
CA VAL A 50 -13.81 16.50 -8.47
C VAL A 50 -13.66 15.10 -7.87
N LEU A 51 -12.53 14.47 -8.19
CA LEU A 51 -12.14 13.18 -7.64
C LEU A 51 -11.06 13.38 -6.59
N SER A 52 -11.12 12.61 -5.52
CA SER A 52 -10.12 12.62 -4.47
C SER A 52 -8.76 12.10 -4.97
N GLU A 53 -7.71 12.83 -4.63
CA GLU A 53 -6.32 12.45 -4.88
C GLU A 53 -5.52 12.36 -3.57
N MET A 54 -4.32 11.77 -3.66
CA MET A 54 -3.39 11.77 -2.53
C MET A 54 -3.13 13.19 -2.04
N GLY A 55 -3.24 13.37 -0.72
CA GLY A 55 -3.12 14.65 -0.04
C GLY A 55 -4.46 15.31 0.30
N ASP A 56 -5.54 14.99 -0.41
CA ASP A 56 -6.84 15.59 -0.13
C ASP A 56 -7.39 15.18 1.24
N THR A 57 -8.30 16.00 1.76
CA THR A 57 -8.97 15.75 3.03
C THR A 57 -10.43 15.41 2.79
N LEU A 58 -10.86 14.25 3.27
CA LEU A 58 -12.25 13.80 3.17
C LEU A 58 -12.89 13.80 4.55
N GLN A 59 -14.16 14.19 4.61
CA GLN A 59 -15.01 13.88 5.76
C GLN A 59 -15.94 12.74 5.36
N ILE A 60 -15.90 11.65 6.12
CA ILE A 60 -16.66 10.44 5.81
C ILE A 60 -17.52 9.99 6.97
N HIS A 61 -18.69 9.46 6.64
CA HIS A 61 -19.36 8.51 7.51
C HIS A 61 -19.07 7.08 7.06
N TYR A 62 -18.89 6.17 8.00
CA TYR A 62 -18.62 4.78 7.70
C TYR A 62 -19.32 3.83 8.68
N THR A 63 -19.52 2.60 8.22
CA THR A 63 -19.82 1.45 9.06
C THR A 63 -18.90 0.31 8.66
N GLY A 64 -18.04 -0.10 9.59
CA GLY A 64 -17.16 -1.26 9.44
C GLY A 64 -17.81 -2.51 10.02
N LYS A 65 -17.73 -3.62 9.30
CA LYS A 65 -18.30 -4.92 9.68
C LYS A 65 -17.30 -6.03 9.39
N LEU A 66 -17.42 -7.13 10.12
CA LEU A 66 -16.83 -8.42 9.75
C LEU A 66 -17.67 -9.07 8.63
N MET A 67 -17.09 -10.04 7.91
CA MET A 67 -17.80 -10.76 6.84
C MET A 67 -19.01 -11.57 7.32
N ASP A 68 -19.12 -11.83 8.62
CA ASP A 68 -20.30 -12.44 9.25
C ASP A 68 -21.44 -11.43 9.52
N GLY A 69 -21.24 -10.15 9.15
CA GLY A 69 -22.18 -9.05 9.33
C GLY A 69 -22.08 -8.35 10.69
N LYS A 70 -21.23 -8.81 11.61
CA LYS A 70 -21.05 -8.16 12.92
C LYS A 70 -20.41 -6.78 12.73
N VAL A 71 -21.13 -5.74 13.12
CA VAL A 71 -20.63 -4.36 13.12
C VAL A 71 -19.51 -4.23 14.15
N ILE A 72 -18.35 -3.76 13.70
CA ILE A 72 -17.18 -3.49 14.56
C ILE A 72 -17.17 -2.05 15.05
N ASP A 73 -17.55 -1.11 14.19
CA ASP A 73 -17.65 0.32 14.49
C ASP A 73 -18.51 1.05 13.44
N THR A 74 -19.11 2.17 13.82
CA THR A 74 -19.87 3.05 12.93
C THR A 74 -19.77 4.50 13.38
N SER A 75 -19.64 5.42 12.43
CA SER A 75 -19.61 6.86 12.72
C SER A 75 -20.98 7.53 12.68
N LEU A 76 -22.06 6.82 12.35
CA LEU A 76 -23.38 7.43 12.09
C LEU A 76 -23.99 8.17 13.31
N SER A 77 -23.52 7.86 14.53
CA SER A 77 -23.96 8.49 15.77
C SER A 77 -23.05 9.60 16.28
N ARG A 78 -22.03 10.00 15.51
CA ARG A 78 -21.00 10.98 15.90
C ARG A 78 -20.61 11.84 14.70
N ASP A 79 -19.76 12.84 14.91
CA ASP A 79 -19.26 13.68 13.81
C ASP A 79 -18.52 12.86 12.75
N PRO A 80 -18.54 13.29 11.47
CA PRO A 80 -17.80 12.64 10.40
C PRO A 80 -16.32 12.45 10.73
N LEU A 81 -15.76 11.31 10.32
CA LEU A 81 -14.34 11.06 10.44
C LEU A 81 -13.58 11.87 9.38
N VAL A 82 -12.60 12.64 9.80
CA VAL A 82 -11.70 13.37 8.89
C VAL A 82 -10.53 12.45 8.52
N VAL A 83 -10.33 12.22 7.22
CA VAL A 83 -9.25 11.40 6.67
C VAL A 83 -8.43 12.24 5.69
N GLU A 84 -7.14 12.40 5.98
CA GLU A 84 -6.16 12.99 5.07
C GLU A 84 -5.48 11.89 4.27
N LEU A 85 -5.69 11.87 2.95
CA LEU A 85 -5.14 10.82 2.10
C LEU A 85 -3.61 10.90 2.03
N GLY A 86 -2.94 9.79 2.32
CA GLY A 86 -1.48 9.66 2.34
C GLY A 86 -0.85 9.89 3.72
N LYS A 87 -1.66 10.18 4.74
CA LYS A 87 -1.18 10.31 6.14
C LYS A 87 -1.27 9.01 6.93
N ARG A 88 -1.96 7.98 6.42
CA ARG A 88 -2.14 6.67 7.08
C ARG A 88 -2.74 6.82 8.48
N THR A 89 -3.72 7.72 8.63
CA THR A 89 -4.48 7.92 9.87
C THR A 89 -5.51 6.83 10.12
N VAL A 90 -5.89 6.12 9.06
CA VAL A 90 -6.78 4.94 9.06
C VAL A 90 -6.06 3.72 8.48
N ILE A 91 -6.71 2.56 8.53
CA ILE A 91 -6.14 1.34 7.95
C ILE A 91 -5.86 1.52 6.44
N PRO A 92 -4.76 0.95 5.90
CA PRO A 92 -4.35 1.17 4.52
C PRO A 92 -5.44 0.89 3.47
N GLY A 93 -6.23 -0.17 3.65
CA GLY A 93 -7.29 -0.52 2.70
C GLY A 93 -8.43 0.49 2.68
N LEU A 94 -8.74 1.11 3.82
CA LEU A 94 -9.77 2.15 3.88
C LEU A 94 -9.28 3.42 3.20
N GLU A 95 -8.04 3.84 3.46
CA GLU A 95 -7.42 4.99 2.78
C GLU A 95 -7.36 4.78 1.26
N GLN A 96 -6.95 3.59 0.80
CA GLN A 96 -6.90 3.25 -0.63
C GLN A 96 -8.29 3.23 -1.27
N SER A 97 -9.33 2.78 -0.56
CA SER A 97 -10.70 2.77 -1.08
C SER A 97 -11.28 4.16 -1.34
N LEU A 98 -10.69 5.19 -0.72
CA LEU A 98 -11.11 6.59 -0.83
C LEU A 98 -10.38 7.35 -1.94
N LEU A 99 -9.60 6.67 -2.80
CA LEU A 99 -8.98 7.29 -3.96
C LEU A 99 -9.96 7.30 -5.14
N GLY A 100 -10.05 8.43 -5.84
CA GLY A 100 -10.91 8.54 -7.02
C GLY A 100 -12.41 8.56 -6.71
N VAL A 101 -12.79 8.97 -5.48
CA VAL A 101 -14.19 9.15 -5.09
C VAL A 101 -14.55 10.63 -5.05
N CYS A 102 -15.84 10.94 -5.16
CA CYS A 102 -16.34 12.30 -5.08
C CYS A 102 -17.27 12.51 -3.87
N GLU A 103 -17.47 13.78 -3.54
CA GLU A 103 -18.43 14.19 -2.52
C GLU A 103 -19.85 13.67 -2.82
N GLY A 104 -20.53 13.15 -1.80
CA GLY A 104 -21.85 12.52 -1.91
C GLY A 104 -21.84 11.08 -2.43
N GLN A 105 -20.68 10.53 -2.80
CA GLN A 105 -20.57 9.13 -3.22
C GLN A 105 -20.65 8.19 -2.02
N LYS A 106 -21.35 7.06 -2.19
CA LYS A 106 -21.31 5.93 -1.25
C LYS A 106 -20.61 4.75 -1.90
N ILE A 107 -19.65 4.17 -1.19
CA ILE A 107 -18.87 3.02 -1.63
C ILE A 107 -18.95 1.89 -0.61
N LYS A 108 -18.75 0.66 -1.09
CA LYS A 108 -18.50 -0.52 -0.28
C LYS A 108 -17.08 -1.00 -0.57
N ALA A 109 -16.26 -1.08 0.46
CA ALA A 109 -14.89 -1.54 0.38
C ALA A 109 -14.74 -2.87 1.13
N THR A 110 -14.41 -3.94 0.42
CA THR A 110 -14.03 -5.22 1.02
C THR A 110 -12.52 -5.26 1.13
N ILE A 111 -12.01 -5.15 2.35
CA ILE A 111 -10.61 -4.95 2.67
C ILE A 111 -10.01 -6.28 3.14
N PRO A 112 -8.96 -6.79 2.46
CA PRO A 112 -8.26 -8.00 2.87
C PRO A 112 -7.51 -7.76 4.19
N SER A 113 -7.29 -8.82 4.98
CA SER A 113 -6.74 -8.69 6.34
C SER A 113 -5.39 -7.96 6.38
N HIS A 114 -4.51 -8.18 5.39
CA HIS A 114 -3.19 -7.55 5.32
C HIS A 114 -3.23 -6.02 5.05
N LEU A 115 -4.34 -5.50 4.51
CA LEU A 115 -4.60 -4.05 4.38
C LEU A 115 -5.46 -3.51 5.54
N ALA A 116 -5.81 -4.37 6.51
CA ALA A 116 -6.53 -4.04 7.73
C ALA A 116 -5.66 -4.29 8.98
N TYR A 117 -6.00 -5.30 9.79
CA TYR A 117 -5.32 -5.60 11.06
C TYR A 117 -4.39 -6.84 11.01
N GLY A 118 -4.28 -7.47 9.84
CA GLY A 118 -3.41 -8.61 9.54
C GLY A 118 -3.63 -9.81 10.47
N LYS A 119 -2.57 -10.63 10.60
CA LYS A 119 -2.55 -11.84 11.43
C LYS A 119 -2.86 -11.60 12.91
N LYS A 120 -2.55 -10.39 13.40
CA LYS A 120 -2.74 -10.04 14.81
C LYS A 120 -4.20 -9.71 15.13
N GLY A 121 -4.93 -9.16 14.16
CA GLY A 121 -6.28 -8.64 14.40
C GLY A 121 -6.27 -7.46 15.38
N TYR A 122 -7.44 -7.18 15.95
CA TYR A 122 -7.64 -6.23 17.04
C TYR A 122 -8.55 -6.84 18.13
N PRO A 123 -7.99 -7.73 18.97
CA PRO A 123 -8.77 -8.43 19.98
C PRO A 123 -9.35 -7.48 21.05
N PRO A 124 -10.55 -7.77 21.60
CA PRO A 124 -11.40 -8.94 21.31
C PRO A 124 -12.34 -8.75 20.12
N THR A 125 -12.32 -7.59 19.46
CA THR A 125 -13.36 -7.19 18.50
C THR A 125 -13.13 -7.77 17.11
N ILE A 126 -11.88 -7.77 16.63
CA ILE A 126 -11.48 -8.19 15.28
C ILE A 126 -10.51 -9.37 15.41
N PRO A 127 -10.88 -10.57 14.93
CA PRO A 127 -9.98 -11.72 14.90
C PRO A 127 -8.74 -11.48 14.01
N GLY A 128 -7.70 -12.28 14.23
CA GLY A 128 -6.56 -12.33 13.32
C GLY A 128 -6.97 -12.84 11.94
N ASP A 129 -6.32 -12.33 10.90
CA ASP A 129 -6.56 -12.70 9.49
C ASP A 129 -7.99 -12.43 8.99
N ALA A 130 -8.78 -11.66 9.75
CA ALA A 130 -10.14 -11.31 9.35
C ALA A 130 -10.16 -10.22 8.26
N PRO A 131 -10.78 -10.46 7.10
CA PRO A 131 -11.15 -9.40 6.16
C PRO A 131 -12.31 -8.57 6.73
N LEU A 132 -12.39 -7.32 6.29
CA LEU A 132 -13.39 -6.34 6.75
C LEU A 132 -14.21 -5.81 5.58
N GLU A 133 -15.48 -5.51 5.83
CA GLU A 133 -16.33 -4.78 4.90
C GLU A 133 -16.61 -3.39 5.48
N PHE A 134 -16.38 -2.34 4.68
CA PHE A 134 -16.69 -0.96 5.04
C PHE A 134 -17.68 -0.38 4.06
N GLU A 135 -18.82 0.06 4.55
CA GLU A 135 -19.71 0.97 3.83
C GLU A 135 -19.31 2.39 4.20
N VAL A 136 -19.01 3.22 3.20
CA VAL A 136 -18.51 4.59 3.40
C VAL A 136 -19.32 5.56 2.57
N GLU A 137 -19.69 6.69 3.17
CA GLU A 137 -20.34 7.83 2.54
C GLU A 137 -19.44 9.06 2.68
N VAL A 138 -19.09 9.66 1.54
CA VAL A 138 -18.27 10.87 1.49
C VAL A 138 -19.17 12.08 1.69
N ILE A 139 -18.98 12.79 2.81
CA ILE A 139 -19.78 13.96 3.18
C ILE A 139 -19.21 15.22 2.56
N SER A 140 -17.88 15.37 2.57
CA SER A 140 -17.20 16.49 1.90
C SER A 140 -15.80 16.11 1.44
N LEU A 141 -15.34 16.77 0.38
CA LEU A 141 -14.01 16.64 -0.18
C LEU A 141 -13.34 18.02 -0.23
N SER A 142 -12.23 18.17 0.49
CA SER A 142 -11.40 19.37 0.47
C SER A 142 -10.09 19.07 -0.23
N GLN A 143 -9.88 19.70 -1.39
CA GLN A 143 -8.68 19.51 -2.18
C GLN A 143 -7.48 20.24 -1.57
N GLN A 144 -6.28 19.66 -1.73
CA GLN A 144 -5.07 20.42 -1.43
C GLN A 144 -4.94 21.65 -2.32
N THR A 145 -4.46 22.74 -1.73
CA THR A 145 -4.11 23.92 -2.52
C THR A 145 -2.99 23.58 -3.52
N GLN A 146 -3.05 24.16 -4.73
CA GLN A 146 -2.05 23.93 -5.77
C GLN A 146 -0.62 24.26 -5.32
N TRP A 147 -0.47 25.25 -4.44
CA TRP A 147 0.82 25.61 -3.83
C TRP A 147 1.34 24.52 -2.88
N GLN A 148 0.47 23.89 -2.09
CA GLN A 148 0.86 22.78 -1.22
C GLN A 148 1.33 21.59 -2.06
N LYS A 149 0.63 21.27 -3.15
CA LYS A 149 1.04 20.23 -4.10
C LYS A 149 2.43 20.53 -4.67
N MET A 150 2.65 21.77 -5.15
CA MET A 150 3.96 22.20 -5.66
C MET A 150 5.05 22.13 -4.59
N VAL A 151 4.79 22.59 -3.36
CA VAL A 151 5.78 22.55 -2.27
C VAL A 151 6.13 21.11 -1.92
N ASN A 152 5.15 20.22 -1.80
CA ASN A 152 5.38 18.82 -1.44
C ASN A 152 6.15 18.05 -2.53
N ASP A 153 5.91 18.35 -3.81
CA ASP A 153 6.55 17.63 -4.92
C ASP A 153 7.88 18.26 -5.37
N VAL A 154 7.95 19.59 -5.48
CA VAL A 154 9.08 20.31 -6.08
C VAL A 154 10.14 20.67 -5.05
N LEU A 155 9.76 21.06 -3.83
CA LEU A 155 10.72 21.50 -2.81
C LEU A 155 11.74 20.42 -2.45
N PRO A 156 11.37 19.13 -2.26
CA PRO A 156 12.36 18.09 -1.97
C PRO A 156 13.36 17.93 -3.11
N LEU A 157 12.90 17.95 -4.37
CA LEU A 157 13.77 17.83 -5.54
C LEU A 157 14.74 19.00 -5.65
N VAL A 158 14.24 20.22 -5.42
CA VAL A 158 15.06 21.44 -5.40
C VAL A 158 16.09 21.36 -4.27
N CYS A 159 15.70 20.94 -3.07
CA CYS A 159 16.63 20.73 -1.95
C CYS A 159 17.70 19.68 -2.27
N LEU A 160 17.32 18.56 -2.89
CA LEU A 160 18.24 17.50 -3.31
C LEU A 160 19.26 17.97 -4.36
N ALA A 161 18.93 18.95 -5.20
CA ALA A 161 19.87 19.53 -6.15
C ALA A 161 20.71 20.66 -5.53
N LEU A 162 20.10 21.52 -4.71
CA LEU A 162 20.76 22.70 -4.13
C LEU A 162 21.77 22.34 -3.04
N VAL A 163 21.47 21.36 -2.19
CA VAL A 163 22.37 21.00 -1.09
C VAL A 163 23.72 20.45 -1.59
N PRO A 164 23.77 19.48 -2.53
CA PRO A 164 25.04 18.98 -3.06
C PRO A 164 25.80 20.02 -3.89
N THR A 165 25.09 20.88 -4.63
CA THR A 165 25.74 21.94 -5.43
C THR A 165 26.38 22.98 -4.52
N LEU A 166 25.71 23.41 -3.44
CA LEU A 166 26.30 24.28 -2.43
C LEU A 166 27.52 23.65 -1.75
N LEU A 167 27.42 22.39 -1.30
CA LEU A 167 28.54 21.67 -0.71
C LEU A 167 29.71 21.53 -1.69
N GLY A 168 29.43 21.25 -2.96
CA GLY A 168 30.41 21.18 -4.03
C GLY A 168 31.11 22.51 -4.28
N LEU A 169 30.38 23.62 -4.32
CA LEU A 169 30.94 24.97 -4.48
C LEU A 169 31.81 25.37 -3.28
N VAL A 170 31.35 25.09 -2.05
CA VAL A 170 32.13 25.32 -0.82
C VAL A 170 33.41 24.46 -0.86
N GLY A 171 33.30 23.19 -1.23
CA GLY A 171 34.46 22.30 -1.40
C GLY A 171 35.45 22.82 -2.45
N LEU A 172 34.97 23.30 -3.60
CA LEU A 172 35.79 23.86 -4.67
C LEU A 172 36.48 25.16 -4.23
N TYR A 173 35.78 26.01 -3.49
CA TYR A 173 36.34 27.22 -2.90
C TYR A 173 37.47 26.88 -1.91
N LEU A 174 37.25 25.93 -1.00
CA LEU A 174 38.27 25.49 -0.04
C LEU A 174 39.47 24.84 -0.73
N TYR A 175 39.24 24.03 -1.76
CA TYR A 175 40.30 23.44 -2.58
C TYR A 175 41.16 24.50 -3.27
N LYS A 176 40.51 25.52 -3.87
CA LYS A 176 41.22 26.62 -4.52
C LYS A 176 41.99 27.47 -3.50
N LYS A 177 41.40 27.73 -2.33
CA LYS A 177 42.04 28.49 -1.23
C LYS A 177 43.28 27.76 -0.68
N ALA A 178 43.19 26.47 -0.38
CA ALA A 178 44.32 25.68 0.10
C ALA A 178 45.46 25.57 -0.93
N ASN A 179 45.14 25.53 -2.23
CA ASN A 179 46.16 25.50 -3.28
C ASN A 179 46.79 26.87 -3.56
N ALA A 180 46.09 27.98 -3.32
CA ALA A 180 46.65 29.33 -3.44
C ALA A 180 47.70 29.64 -2.36
N GLU A 181 47.64 28.96 -1.20
CA GLU A 181 48.57 29.17 -0.08
C GLU A 181 49.89 28.39 -0.18
N LYS A 182 50.11 27.50 -1.17
CA LYS A 182 51.40 26.81 -1.33
C LYS A 182 52.50 27.82 -1.69
N PRO A 183 53.43 28.17 -0.76
CA PRO A 183 54.50 29.10 -1.06
C PRO A 183 55.64 28.35 -1.77
N SER A 184 56.18 28.95 -2.82
CA SER A 184 57.41 28.51 -3.47
C SER A 184 58.59 28.53 -2.48
N LYS A 185 58.91 27.39 -1.85
CA LYS A 185 60.16 27.20 -1.10
C LYS A 185 60.93 25.98 -1.61
N LYS A 186 61.52 26.03 -2.81
CA LYS A 186 62.65 25.16 -3.18
C LYS A 186 63.40 25.58 -4.45
N LYS A 187 64.18 26.67 -4.42
CA LYS A 187 65.37 26.84 -5.29
C LYS A 187 66.43 27.74 -4.62
N SER A 188 67.02 27.25 -3.52
CA SER A 188 68.28 27.81 -2.98
C SER A 188 69.17 26.69 -2.44
N LYS A 189 69.53 25.70 -3.27
CA LYS A 189 70.58 24.74 -2.90
C LYS A 189 71.24 24.06 -4.10
N ASP A 190 71.67 24.83 -5.10
CA ASP A 190 72.58 24.34 -6.15
C ASP A 190 73.50 25.46 -6.62
N LYS A 191 74.49 25.80 -5.80
CA LYS A 191 75.72 26.54 -6.20
C LYS A 191 76.77 26.44 -5.09
N LYS A 192 77.09 25.21 -4.64
CA LYS A 192 78.31 24.95 -3.87
C LYS A 192 78.82 23.53 -4.13
N SER A 193 79.08 23.24 -5.40
CA SER A 193 79.88 22.09 -5.83
C SER A 193 80.49 22.39 -7.20
N LYS A 194 81.51 23.24 -7.21
CA LYS A 194 82.54 23.29 -8.26
C LYS A 194 83.80 23.90 -7.64
N LYS A 195 84.47 23.06 -6.83
CA LYS A 195 85.87 23.24 -6.44
C LYS A 195 86.53 21.87 -6.48
N LYS A 196 86.96 21.47 -7.67
CA LYS A 196 88.22 20.77 -7.94
C LYS A 196 88.46 20.80 -9.43
#